data_AF-A0A387FZ49-F1
#
_entry.id   AF-A0A387FZ49-F1
#
_cell.length_a   1.000
_cell.length_b   1.000
_cell.length_c   1.000
_cell.angle_alpha   90.00
_cell.angle_beta   90.00
_cell.angle_gamma   90.00
#
_symmetry.space_group_name_H-M   'P 1'
#
loop_
_entity.id
_entity.type
_entity.pdbx_description
1 polymer ?
#
loop_
_entity_poly.entity_id
_entity_poly.type
_entity_poly.pdbx_seq_one_letter_code
_entity_poly.pdbx_strand_id
1 'polypeptide(L)' 'MLYSVSVHLLNVQGIAPSYPEKGERRIKWVLLPVAAREVANPTLRRIIASVIIHAHHDRHFCSDDVAS' A
#
# COMPACT_ATOMS: atom_id res chain seq x y z
N MET A 1 -23.06 -16.71 -0.18
CA MET A 1 -22.29 -16.14 0.95
C MET A 1 -21.61 -14.87 0.47
N LEU A 2 -21.92 -13.72 1.07
CA LEU A 2 -21.24 -12.46 0.79
C LEU A 2 -20.02 -12.38 1.72
N TYR A 3 -18.82 -12.42 1.16
CA TYR A 3 -17.59 -12.18 1.91
C TYR A 3 -17.30 -10.68 1.87
N SER A 4 -17.02 -10.08 3.03
CA SER A 4 -16.58 -8.69 3.13
C SER A 4 -15.06 -8.66 3.26
N VAL A 5 -14.41 -7.83 2.44
CA VAL A 5 -12.96 -7.60 2.51
C VAL A 5 -12.74 -6.17 2.96
N SER A 6 -12.01 -6.01 4.05
CA SER A 6 -11.52 -4.70 4.51
C SER A 6 -10.04 -4.58 4.16
N VAL A 7 -9.64 -3.42 3.64
CA VAL A 7 -8.25 -3.11 3.28
C VAL A 7 -7.79 -1.94 4.11
N HIS A 8 -6.66 -2.12 4.80
CA HIS A 8 -6.06 -1.11 5.66
C HIS A 8 -4.66 -0.76 5.15
N LEU A 9 -4.32 0.52 5.15
CA LEU A 9 -2.97 1.00 4.89
C LEU A 9 -2.15 0.92 6.18
N LEU A 10 -1.00 0.27 6.11
CA LEU A 10 -0.08 0.14 7.23
C LEU A 10 1.26 0.75 6.85
N ASN A 11 1.78 1.63 7.69
CA ASN A 11 3.17 2.05 7.61
C ASN A 11 4.03 0.98 8.28
N VAL A 12 4.82 0.26 7.49
CA VAL A 12 5.63 -0.87 7.96
C VAL A 12 7.07 -0.40 8.13
N GLN A 13 7.54 -0.37 9.38
CA GLN A 13 8.92 0.03 9.72
C GLN A 13 9.95 -1.09 9.46
N GLY A 14 9.49 -2.34 9.45
CA GLY A 14 10.33 -3.52 9.22
C GLY A 14 9.51 -4.79 9.28
N ILE A 15 10.11 -5.89 8.82
CA ILE A 15 9.49 -7.23 8.86
C ILE A 15 10.31 -8.08 9.80
N ALA A 16 9.64 -8.78 10.70
CA ALA A 16 10.30 -9.76 11.54
C ALA A 16 10.93 -10.86 10.64
N PRO A 17 12.24 -11.11 10.74
CA PRO A 17 12.93 -12.06 9.86
C PRO A 17 12.47 -13.50 10.05
N SER A 18 11.85 -13.81 11.20
CA SER A 18 11.37 -15.13 11.59
C SER A 18 9.87 -15.09 11.88
N TYR A 19 9.04 -14.79 10.88
CA TYR A 19 7.60 -15.01 10.98
C TYR A 19 7.28 -16.50 10.72
N PRO A 20 6.39 -17.15 11.49
CA PRO A 20 6.26 -18.62 11.54
C PRO A 20 5.79 -19.28 10.23
N GLU A 21 5.26 -18.53 9.26
CA GLU A 21 4.78 -19.06 7.98
C GLU A 21 5.93 -19.17 6.97
N LYS A 22 6.85 -20.12 7.20
CA LYS A 22 7.88 -20.45 6.21
C LYS A 22 7.23 -21.07 4.97
N GLY A 23 7.32 -20.38 3.83
CA GLY A 23 7.16 -20.97 2.50
C GLY A 23 5.76 -20.89 1.86
N GLU A 24 4.70 -20.60 2.61
CA GLU A 24 3.34 -20.55 2.03
C GLU A 24 2.98 -19.16 1.46
N ARG A 25 3.52 -18.08 2.05
CA ARG A 25 3.21 -16.72 1.64
C ARG A 25 4.31 -16.16 0.74
N ARG A 26 4.08 -16.16 -0.58
CA ARG A 26 4.95 -15.44 -1.53
C ARG A 26 4.69 -13.93 -1.39
N ILE A 27 5.29 -13.31 -0.38
CA ILE A 27 5.24 -11.86 -0.18
C ILE A 27 6.30 -11.21 -1.06
N LYS A 28 5.86 -10.34 -1.98
CA LYS A 28 6.74 -9.50 -2.80
C LYS A 28 6.46 -8.04 -2.46
N TRP A 29 7.49 -7.31 -2.04
CA TRP A 29 7.39 -5.86 -1.90
C TRP A 29 7.57 -5.23 -3.27
N VAL A 30 6.63 -4.36 -3.62
CA VAL A 30 6.62 -3.66 -4.89
C VAL A 30 6.18 -2.22 -4.66
N LEU A 31 6.61 -1.34 -5.55
CA LEU A 31 6.09 0.04 -5.60
C LEU A 31 4.59 0.02 -5.94
N LEU A 32 3.83 1.01 -5.45
CA LEU A 32 2.39 1.11 -5.68
C LEU A 32 1.98 1.00 -7.17
N PRO A 33 2.67 1.62 -8.14
CA PRO A 33 2.32 1.46 -9.56
C PRO A 33 2.48 0.02 -10.06
N VAL A 34 3.48 -0.70 -9.54
CA VAL A 34 3.70 -2.11 -9.88
C VAL A 34 2.63 -2.98 -9.23
N ALA A 35 2.26 -2.71 -7.97
CA ALA A 35 1.16 -3.40 -7.31
C ALA A 35 -0.17 -3.24 -8.06
N ALA A 36 -0.50 -2.02 -8.50
CA ALA A 36 -1.71 -1.73 -9.26
C ALA A 36 -1.78 -2.47 -10.60
N ARG A 37 -0.61 -2.72 -11.22
CA ARG A 37 -0.50 -3.46 -12.49
C ARG A 37 -0.57 -4.98 -12.31
N GLU A 38 0.07 -5.51 -11.27
CA GLU A 38 0.21 -6.97 -11.06
C GLU A 38 -0.99 -7.60 -10.33
N VAL A 39 -1.79 -6.81 -9.59
CA VAL A 39 -2.91 -7.34 -8.80
C VAL A 39 -4.06 -7.82 -9.69
N ALA A 40 -4.47 -9.09 -9.52
CA ALA A 40 -5.56 -9.66 -10.30
C ALA A 40 -6.96 -9.17 -9.84
N ASN A 41 -7.11 -8.80 -8.57
CA ASN A 41 -8.39 -8.37 -8.03
C ASN A 41 -8.70 -6.91 -8.45
N PRO A 42 -9.81 -6.68 -9.18
CA PRO A 42 -10.12 -5.36 -9.73
C PRO A 42 -10.51 -4.33 -8.66
N THR A 43 -11.13 -4.75 -7.56
CA THR A 43 -11.46 -3.87 -6.42
C THR A 43 -10.19 -3.44 -5.71
N LEU A 44 -9.28 -4.37 -5.44
CA LEU A 44 -8.00 -4.07 -4.82
C LEU A 44 -7.14 -3.16 -5.71
N ARG A 45 -7.17 -3.36 -7.03
CA ARG A 45 -6.54 -2.45 -8.00
C ARG A 45 -7.05 -1.01 -7.84
N ARG A 46 -8.37 -0.82 -7.71
CA ARG A 46 -8.98 0.51 -7.51
C ARG A 46 -8.54 1.14 -6.19
N ILE A 47 -8.44 0.35 -5.12
CA ILE A 47 -7.95 0.82 -3.82
C ILE A 47 -6.48 1.24 -3.93
N ILE A 48 -5.61 0.42 -4.53
CA ILE A 48 -4.19 0.79 -4.71
C ILE A 48 -4.06 2.07 -5.56
N ALA A 49 -4.86 2.21 -6.63
CA ALA A 49 -4.86 3.40 -7.46
C ALA A 49 -5.31 4.66 -6.69
N SER A 50 -6.31 4.56 -5.81
CA SER A 50 -6.72 5.71 -5.00
C SER A 50 -5.62 6.14 -4.03
N VAL A 51 -4.87 5.21 -3.45
CA VAL A 51 -3.74 5.50 -2.57
C VAL A 51 -2.64 6.28 -3.31
N ILE A 52 -2.34 5.90 -4.56
CA ILE A 52 -1.38 6.64 -5.40
C ILE A 52 -1.83 8.10 -5.54
N ILE A 53 -3.09 8.34 -5.89
CA ILE A 53 -3.65 9.69 -6.10
C ILE A 53 -3.61 10.55 -4.83
N HIS A 54 -3.97 9.98 -3.67
CA HIS A 54 -3.98 10.72 -2.40
C HIS A 54 -2.57 10.96 -1.84
N ALA A 55 -1.63 10.03 -2.03
CA ALA A 55 -0.24 10.22 -1.64
C ALA A 55 0.45 11.39 -2.39
N HIS A 56 -0.08 11.78 -3.55
CA HIS A 56 0.37 12.98 -4.26
C HIS A 56 -0.20 14.29 -3.70
N HIS A 57 -1.34 14.25 -2.99
CA HIS A 57 -1.92 15.44 -2.36
C HIS A 57 -1.21 15.81 -1.05
N ASP A 58 -0.81 14.83 -0.23
CA ASP A 58 -0.16 15.10 1.05
C ASP A 58 1.26 15.70 0.92
N ARG A 59 1.92 15.52 -0.24
CA ARG A 59 3.25 16.11 -0.47
C ARG A 59 3.22 17.61 -0.77
N HIS A 60 2.06 18.18 -1.08
CA HIS A 60 1.94 19.63 -1.33
C HIS A 60 1.76 20.47 -0.07
N PHE A 61 1.59 19.86 1.11
CA PHE A 61 1.37 20.60 2.37
C PHE A 61 2.61 20.77 3.26
N CYS A 62 3.76 20.19 2.91
CA CYS A 62 4.98 20.26 3.74
C CYS A 62 6.07 21.18 3.18
N SER A 63 5.72 22.19 2.38
CA SER A 63 6.72 23.12 1.84
C SER A 63 6.26 24.56 1.85
N ASP A 64 5.75 25.06 2.98
CA ASP A 64 5.52 26.50 3.19
C ASP A 64 5.75 26.94 4.66
N ASP A 65 6.71 26.34 5.39
CA ASP A 65 7.10 26.82 6.72
C ASP A 65 8.63 26.76 6.94
N VAL A 66 9.39 27.45 6.08
CA VAL A 66 10.68 28.07 6.45
C VAL A 66 10.88 29.31 5.57
N ALA A 67 10.35 30.45 6.01
CA ALA A 67 10.98 31.77 5.86
C ALA A 67 10.03 32.87 6.35
N SER A 68 10.24 33.37 7.58
CA SER A 68 10.39 34.80 7.91
C SER A 68 10.60 34.97 9.42
#